data_AF-A0A2E5K1D0-F1
#
_entry.id   AF-A0A2E5K1D0-F1
#
_cell.length_a   1.000
_cell.length_b   1.000
_cell.length_c   1.000
_cell.angle_alpha   90.00
_cell.angle_beta   90.00
_cell.angle_gamma   90.00
#
_symmetry.space_group_name_H-M   'P 1'
#
loop_
_entity.id
_entity.type
_entity.pdbx_description
1 polymer ?
#
loop_
_entity_poly.entity_id
_entity_poly.type
_entity_poly.pdbx_seq_one_letter_code
_entity_poly.pdbx_strand_id
1 'polypeptide(L)'
;MDVGMRGARLKVVGQSAVYHCVTWVVGGAMLLDDQAKEVLRKQMCYMARFCEVEELTYCIMGNHFHVLAGVPEKQVVDDVAA
;
A
#
# COMPACT_ATOMS: atom_id res chain seq x y z
N MET A 1 24.28 2.28 -12.00
CA MET A 1 23.00 2.35 -11.27
C MET A 1 22.08 3.19 -12.11
N ASP A 2 21.14 2.55 -12.78
CA ASP A 2 20.16 3.23 -13.62
C ASP A 2 19.25 4.07 -12.71
N VAL A 3 19.33 5.39 -12.81
CA VAL A 3 18.40 6.30 -12.14
C VAL A 3 17.12 6.25 -12.98
N GLY A 4 16.31 5.21 -12.73
CA GLY A 4 15.06 5.00 -13.43
C GLY A 4 14.20 6.27 -13.37
N MET A 5 13.81 6.78 -14.54
CA MET A 5 12.87 7.89 -14.65
C MET A 5 11.61 7.55 -13.85
N ARG A 6 11.31 8.34 -12.82
CA ARG A 6 10.04 8.20 -12.09
C ARG A 6 8.90 8.49 -13.05
N GLY A 7 8.23 7.44 -13.51
CA GLY A 7 6.96 7.59 -14.21
C GLY A 7 5.96 8.35 -13.34
N ALA A 8 5.10 9.16 -13.98
CA ALA A 8 4.00 9.79 -13.28
C ALA A 8 3.13 8.70 -12.63
N ARG A 9 2.69 8.92 -11.38
CA ARG A 9 1.80 7.99 -10.69
C ARG A 9 0.49 7.87 -11.50
N LEU A 10 0.16 6.66 -11.94
CA LEU A 10 -1.13 6.37 -12.55
C LEU A 10 -2.23 6.63 -11.50
N LYS A 11 -3.16 7.51 -11.84
CA LYS A 11 -4.34 7.82 -11.02
C LYS A 11 -5.59 7.54 -11.85
N VAL A 12 -6.39 6.61 -11.37
CA VAL A 12 -7.72 6.34 -11.90
C VAL A 12 -8.72 7.31 -11.26
N VAL A 13 -9.62 7.89 -12.05
CA VAL A 13 -10.63 8.87 -11.61
C VAL A 13 -12.00 8.40 -12.09
N GLY A 14 -13.03 8.54 -11.25
CA GLY A 14 -14.42 8.18 -11.59
C GLY A 14 -14.73 6.68 -11.55
N GLN A 15 -13.84 5.87 -10.94
CA GLN A 15 -14.06 4.45 -10.69
C GLN A 15 -13.07 3.95 -9.61
N SER A 16 -13.33 2.77 -9.05
CA SER A 16 -12.38 2.09 -8.16
C SER A 16 -11.14 1.60 -8.93
N ALA A 17 -10.06 1.35 -8.19
CA ALA A 17 -8.80 0.90 -8.77
C ALA A 17 -8.07 -0.11 -7.88
N VAL A 18 -7.26 -0.96 -8.50
CA VAL A 18 -6.38 -1.89 -7.79
C VAL A 18 -4.94 -1.58 -8.16
N TYR A 19 -4.10 -1.37 -7.16
CA TYR A 19 -2.69 -1.07 -7.35
C TYR A 19 -1.81 -2.15 -6.73
N HIS A 20 -0.81 -2.61 -7.50
CA HIS A 20 0.29 -3.42 -6.97
C HIS A 20 1.38 -2.49 -6.45
N CYS A 21 1.47 -2.37 -5.13
CA CYS A 21 2.47 -1.56 -4.47
C CYS A 21 3.63 -2.46 -4.01
N VAL A 22 4.85 -2.03 -4.31
CA VAL A 22 6.08 -2.71 -3.88
C VAL A 22 6.95 -1.72 -3.14
N THR A 23 7.46 -2.11 -1.99
CA THR A 23 8.29 -1.28 -1.13
C THR A 23 9.58 -2.02 -0.81
N TRP A 24 10.67 -1.29 -0.57
CA TRP A 24 11.97 -1.89 -0.24
C TRP A 24 12.51 -1.26 1.03
N VAL A 25 13.17 -2.07 1.87
CA VAL A 25 13.98 -1.57 2.98
C VAL A 25 15.12 -0.73 2.40
N VAL A 26 15.35 0.44 2.98
CA VAL A 26 16.42 1.35 2.55
C VAL A 26 17.76 0.61 2.61
N GLY A 27 18.55 0.72 1.54
CA GLY A 27 19.82 0.01 1.42
C GLY A 27 19.70 -1.50 1.16
N GLY A 28 18.49 -2.03 0.98
CA GLY A 28 18.26 -3.44 0.64
C GLY A 28 18.51 -4.43 1.78
N ALA A 29 18.68 -3.95 3.02
CA ALA A 29 18.99 -4.78 4.17
C ALA A 29 17.85 -5.75 4.53
N MET A 30 18.21 -6.96 4.98
CA MET A 30 17.28 -8.02 5.37
C MET A 30 16.78 -7.83 6.81
N LEU A 31 16.02 -6.77 7.05
CA LEU A 31 15.56 -6.36 8.39
C LEU A 31 14.17 -6.89 8.78
N LEU A 32 13.44 -7.51 7.85
CA LEU A 32 12.11 -8.07 8.12
C LEU A 32 12.25 -9.54 8.57
N ASP A 33 12.64 -9.73 9.82
CA ASP A 33 12.55 -11.03 10.50
C ASP A 33 11.10 -11.44 10.76
N ASP A 34 10.86 -12.64 11.30
CA ASP A 34 9.50 -13.16 11.44
C ASP A 34 8.64 -12.34 12.44
N GLN A 35 9.25 -11.74 13.46
CA GLN A 35 8.54 -10.88 14.39
C GLN A 35 8.19 -9.54 13.72
N ALA A 36 9.14 -8.94 12.99
CA ALA A 36 8.96 -7.71 12.25
C ALA A 36 7.90 -7.87 11.15
N LYS A 37 7.85 -9.02 10.46
CA LYS A 37 6.81 -9.34 9.47
C LYS A 37 5.42 -9.30 10.09
N GLU A 38 5.22 -9.90 11.27
CA GLU A 38 3.90 -9.91 11.92
C GLU A 38 3.47 -8.53 12.41
N VAL A 39 4.41 -7.73 12.94
CA VAL A 39 4.15 -6.33 13.29
C VAL A 39 3.78 -5.53 12.05
N LEU A 40 4.55 -5.66 10.97
CA LEU A 40 4.28 -4.98 9.71
C LEU A 40 2.92 -5.37 9.14
N ARG A 41 2.56 -6.66 9.15
CA ARG A 41 1.25 -7.15 8.71
C ARG A 41 0.10 -6.49 9.46
N LYS A 42 0.21 -6.34 10.79
CA LYS A 42 -0.80 -5.63 11.59
C LYS A 42 -0.85 -4.15 11.25
N GLN A 43 0.31 -3.51 11.09
CA GLN A 43 0.39 -2.10 10.70
C GLN A 43 -0.25 -1.86 9.33
N MET A 44 0.01 -2.73 8.34
CA MET A 44 -0.62 -2.64 7.02
C MET A 44 -2.14 -2.72 7.12
N CYS A 45 -2.69 -3.65 7.91
CA CYS A 45 -4.12 -3.74 8.17
C CYS A 45 -4.70 -2.47 8.82
N TYR A 46 -4.02 -1.92 9.85
CA TYR A 46 -4.45 -0.66 10.48
C TYR A 46 -4.42 0.52 9.50
N MET A 47 -3.36 0.62 8.70
CA MET A 47 -3.22 1.67 7.70
C MET A 47 -4.26 1.55 6.58
N ALA A 48 -4.57 0.33 6.14
CA ALA A 48 -5.61 0.09 5.15
C ALA A 48 -6.96 0.62 5.63
N ARG A 49 -7.33 0.30 6.88
CA ARG A 49 -8.55 0.80 7.51
C ARG A 49 -8.56 2.32 7.69
N PHE A 50 -7.45 2.89 8.15
CA PHE A 50 -7.34 4.34 8.34
C PHE A 50 -7.47 5.11 7.03
N CYS A 51 -6.87 4.58 5.96
CA CYS A 51 -6.91 5.19 4.63
C CYS A 51 -8.17 4.84 3.83
N GLU A 52 -9.09 4.05 4.39
CA GLU A 52 -10.30 3.55 3.72
C GLU A 52 -9.98 2.82 2.39
N VAL A 53 -8.89 2.06 2.40
CA VAL A 53 -8.47 1.18 1.29
C VAL A 53 -8.57 -0.28 1.71
N GLU A 54 -8.73 -1.15 0.73
CA GLU A 54 -8.78 -2.59 0.92
C GLU A 54 -7.40 -3.22 0.73
N GLU A 55 -6.95 -4.01 1.70
CA GLU A 55 -5.80 -4.90 1.54
C GLU A 55 -6.28 -6.22 0.95
N LEU A 56 -6.23 -6.35 -0.38
CA LEU A 56 -6.76 -7.54 -1.08
C LEU A 56 -5.88 -8.77 -0.85
N THR A 57 -4.56 -8.56 -0.92
CA THR A 57 -3.54 -9.59 -0.63
C THR A 57 -2.18 -8.94 -0.43
N TYR A 58 -1.24 -9.65 0.18
CA TYR A 58 0.13 -9.20 0.40
C TYR A 58 1.12 -10.36 0.45
N CYS A 59 2.40 -10.03 0.29
CA CYS A 59 3.53 -10.92 0.53
C CYS A 59 4.66 -10.13 1.18
N ILE A 60 5.23 -10.64 2.27
CA ILE A 60 6.32 -9.97 3.01
C ILE A 60 7.57 -10.85 2.94
N MET A 61 8.62 -10.31 2.32
CA MET A 61 9.94 -10.94 2.22
C MET A 61 10.90 -10.31 3.24
N GLY A 62 12.17 -10.70 3.23
CA GLY A 62 13.14 -10.22 4.25
C GLY A 62 13.57 -8.75 4.10
N ASN A 63 13.40 -8.16 2.92
CA ASN A 63 13.83 -6.77 2.64
C ASN A 63 12.82 -5.96 1.80
N HIS A 64 11.64 -6.51 1.53
CA HIS A 64 10.60 -5.86 0.74
C HIS A 64 9.25 -6.51 1.00
N PHE A 65 8.18 -5.81 0.62
CA PHE A 65 6.86 -6.40 0.60
C PHE A 65 6.05 -5.92 -0.61
N HIS A 66 5.11 -6.76 -0.99
CA HIS A 66 4.11 -6.48 -2.00
C HIS A 66 2.76 -6.37 -1.32
N VAL A 67 1.95 -5.40 -1.72
CA VAL A 67 0.55 -5.31 -1.33
C VAL A 67 -0.30 -4.97 -2.53
N LEU A 68 -1.42 -5.67 -2.67
CA LEU A 68 -2.45 -5.35 -3.63
C LEU A 68 -3.51 -4.52 -2.92
N ALA A 69 -3.53 -3.22 -3.21
CA ALA A 69 -4.41 -2.26 -2.57
C ALA A 69 -5.60 -1.94 -3.47
N GLY A 70 -6.81 -2.26 -3.00
CA GLY A 70 -8.07 -1.79 -3.58
C GLY A 70 -8.37 -0.39 -3.08
N VAL A 71 -8.52 0.56 -3.99
CA VAL A 71 -8.86 1.95 -3.69
C VAL A 71 -10.27 2.18 -4.21
N PRO A 72 -11.26 2.45 -3.33
CA PRO A 72 -12.62 2.74 -3.76
C PRO A 72 -12.66 4.04 -4.59
N GLU A 73 -13.72 4.20 -5.36
CA GLU A 73 -13.98 5.48 -6.02
C GLU A 73 -14.15 6.58 -4.97
N LYS A 74 -13.52 7.74 -5.20
CA LYS A 74 -13.64 8.88 -4.29
C LYS A 74 -15.09 9.35 -4.25
N GLN A 75 -15.70 9.27 -3.08
CA GLN A 75 -17.03 9.82 -2.84
C GLN A 75 -16.95 11.31 -2.48
N VAL A 76 -17.96 12.08 -2.90
CA VAL A 76 -18.19 13.43 -2.39
C VAL A 76 -18.82 13.26 -1.02
N VAL A 77 -18.13 13.72 0.02
CA VAL A 77 -18.66 13.75 1.38
C VAL A 77 -19.30 15.11 1.58
N ASP A 78 -20.60 15.15 1.80
CA ASP A 78 -21.33 16.37 2.15
C ASP A 78 -21.40 16.49 3.67
N ASP A 79 -20.97 17.65 4.22
CA ASP A 79 -20.86 17.90 5.67
C ASP A 79 -22.21 17.98 6.41
N VAL A 80 -23.35 17.72 5.74
CA VAL A 80 -24.71 18.00 6.24
C VAL A 80 -25.46 16.72 6.68
N ALA A 81 -24.88 15.54 6.48
CA ALA A 81 -25.52 14.27 6.87
C ALA A 81 -24.81 13.62 8.06
N ALA A 82 -25.19 14.04 9.28
CA ALA A 82 -24.96 13.31 10.52
C ALA A 82 -26.17 13.47 11.45
#